data_AF-D3D566-F1
#
_entry.id   AF-D3D566-F1
#
_cell.length_a   1.000
_cell.length_b   1.000
_cell.length_c   1.000
_cell.angle_alpha   90.00
_cell.angle_beta   90.00
_cell.angle_gamma   90.00
#
_symmetry.space_group_name_H-M   'P 1'
#
loop_
_entity.id
_entity.type
_entity.pdbx_description
1 polymer ?
#
loop_
_entity_poly.entity_id
_entity_poly.type
_entity_poly.pdbx_seq_one_letter_code
_entity_poly.pdbx_strand_id
1 'polypeptide(L)'
;MDYPLLNVFWTMLWFFAFALWICVLVFVIADIFRRRDLSGWGKTGWLAAVILLPLLGVFTYTIIYGQEMGERTYQEAQRRESLQQGFGPSAVRATQGTAEELAKLADLRRQGDISEAEFEQGKRRILT
;
A
#
# COMPACT_ATOMS: atom_id res chain seq x y z
N MET A 1 11.04 3.11 8.71
CA MET A 1 10.31 2.94 9.99
C MET A 1 8.88 3.30 9.69
N ASP A 2 8.09 2.33 9.25
CA ASP A 2 6.65 2.53 9.10
C ASP A 2 6.07 2.62 10.51
N TYR A 3 5.32 3.69 10.80
CA TYR A 3 4.69 3.91 12.11
C TYR A 3 3.22 3.50 12.05
N PRO A 4 2.89 2.19 12.15
CA PRO A 4 1.53 1.70 12.00
C PRO A 4 0.59 2.28 13.06
N LEU A 5 1.08 2.50 14.29
CA LEU A 5 0.30 3.08 15.39
C LEU A 5 -0.14 4.53 15.09
N LEU A 6 0.76 5.34 14.52
CA LEU A 6 0.45 6.71 14.12
C LEU A 6 -0.60 6.71 12.99
N ASN A 7 -0.44 5.80 12.01
CA ASN A 7 -1.39 5.68 10.91
C ASN A 7 -2.79 5.26 11.40
N VAL A 8 -2.88 4.27 12.30
CA VAL A 8 -4.15 3.85 12.91
C VAL A 8 -4.76 4.96 13.77
N PHE A 9 -3.95 5.75 14.47
CA PHE A 9 -4.45 6.93 15.19
C PHE A 9 -5.10 7.94 14.25
N TRP A 10 -4.44 8.25 13.12
CA TRP A 10 -4.99 9.17 12.12
C TRP A 10 -6.26 8.65 11.47
N THR A 11 -6.34 7.35 11.14
CA THR A 11 -7.57 6.78 10.58
C THR A 11 -8.71 6.78 11.59
N MET A 12 -8.44 6.48 12.87
CA MET A 12 -9.42 6.58 13.95
C MET A 12 -9.90 8.03 14.13
N LEU A 13 -8.99 9.00 14.11
CA LEU A 13 -9.31 10.43 14.19
C LEU A 13 -10.19 10.86 13.02
N TRP A 14 -9.84 10.45 11.79
CA TRP A 14 -10.61 10.76 10.59
C TRP A 14 -12.01 10.15 10.65
N PHE A 15 -12.12 8.90 11.11
CA PHE A 15 -13.39 8.23 11.32
C PHE A 15 -14.26 8.96 12.36
N PHE A 16 -13.66 9.37 13.48
CA PHE A 16 -14.36 10.16 14.50
C PHE A 16 -14.81 11.53 13.97
N ALA A 17 -13.93 12.24 13.25
CA ALA A 17 -14.25 13.51 12.61
C ALA A 17 -15.39 13.35 11.58
N PHE A 18 -15.39 12.26 10.80
CA PHE A 18 -16.47 11.93 9.89
C PHE A 18 -17.79 11.66 10.62
N ALA A 19 -17.77 10.90 11.72
CA ALA A 19 -18.95 10.67 12.54
C ALA A 19 -19.49 11.97 13.15
N LEU A 20 -18.61 12.82 13.68
CA LEU A 20 -18.96 14.14 14.20
C LEU A 20 -19.58 15.01 13.10
N TRP A 21 -19.00 14.99 11.90
CA TRP A 21 -19.51 15.72 10.75
C TRP A 21 -20.95 15.31 10.39
N ILE A 22 -21.26 14.00 10.40
CA ILE A 22 -22.63 13.49 10.20
C ILE A 22 -23.56 13.95 11.32
N CYS A 23 -23.12 13.89 12.58
CA CYS A 23 -23.90 14.38 13.71
C CYS A 23 -24.26 15.86 13.52
N VAL A 24 -23.29 16.71 13.19
CA VAL A 24 -23.50 18.15 12.92
C VAL A 24 -24.49 18.34 11.78
N LEU A 25 -24.39 17.57 10.70
CA LEU A 25 -25.33 17.65 9.58
C LEU A 25 -26.76 17.33 10.04
N VAL A 26 -26.97 16.28 10.83
CA VAL A 26 -28.29 15.95 11.40
C VAL A 26 -28.79 17.06 12.33
N PHE A 27 -27.93 17.62 13.18
CA PHE A 27 -28.29 18.75 14.05
C PHE A 27 -28.71 19.99 13.26
N VAL A 28 -27.98 20.34 12.20
CA VAL A 28 -28.32 21.48 11.33
C VAL A 28 -29.65 21.24 10.62
N ILE A 29 -29.88 20.03 10.10
CA ILE A 29 -31.17 19.66 9.49
C ILE A 29 -32.29 19.78 10.53
N ALA A 30 -32.11 19.23 11.73
CA ALA A 30 -33.09 19.33 12.81
C ALA A 30 -33.37 20.78 13.22
N ASP A 31 -32.36 21.66 13.25
CA ASP A 31 -32.53 23.10 13.51
C ASP A 31 -33.38 23.77 12.43
N ILE A 32 -33.09 23.50 11.15
CA ILE A 32 -33.87 24.03 10.01
C ILE A 32 -35.35 23.60 10.11
N PHE A 33 -35.61 22.35 10.49
CA PHE A 33 -36.97 21.87 10.67
C PHE A 33 -37.67 22.50 11.88
N ARG A 34 -36.94 22.70 13.00
CA ARG A 34 -37.45 23.35 14.22
C ARG A 34 -37.83 24.81 14.01
N ARG A 35 -37.14 25.54 13.13
CA ARG A 35 -37.52 26.91 12.78
C ARG A 35 -38.86 26.90 12.04
N ARG A 36 -39.89 27.49 12.66
CA ARG A 36 -41.24 27.63 12.08
C ARG A 36 -41.38 28.86 11.20
N ASP A 37 -40.37 29.72 11.25
CA ASP A 37 -40.31 31.05 10.63
C ASP A 37 -39.91 30.96 9.15
N LEU A 38 -39.41 29.81 8.71
CA LEU A 38 -39.04 29.54 7.32
C LEU A 38 -40.19 28.88 6.55
N SER A 39 -40.55 29.47 5.41
CA SER A 39 -41.46 28.87 4.44
C SER A 39 -40.91 27.53 3.93
N GLY A 40 -41.78 26.63 3.46
CA GLY A 40 -41.37 25.30 2.97
C GLY A 40 -40.27 25.35 1.91
N TRP A 41 -40.30 26.34 1.02
CA TRP A 41 -39.27 26.60 0.02
C TRP A 41 -37.92 27.01 0.63
N GLY A 42 -37.94 27.81 1.70
CA GLY A 42 -36.73 28.16 2.45
C GLY A 42 -36.09 26.92 3.10
N LYS A 43 -36.89 26.02 3.67
CA LYS A 43 -36.39 24.75 4.24
C LYS A 43 -35.75 23.86 3.16
N THR A 44 -36.39 23.74 2.00
CA THR A 44 -35.86 22.95 0.87
C THR A 44 -34.55 23.53 0.34
N GLY A 45 -34.45 24.86 0.21
CA GLY A 45 -33.21 25.53 -0.22
C GLY A 45 -32.06 25.31 0.77
N TRP A 46 -32.32 25.46 2.06
CA TRP A 46 -31.32 25.20 3.10
C TRP A 46 -30.88 23.74 3.15
N LEU A 47 -31.82 22.80 3.00
CA LEU A 47 -31.50 21.38 2.94
C LEU A 47 -30.60 21.06 1.73
N ALA A 48 -30.93 21.60 0.56
CA ALA A 48 -30.12 21.45 -0.64
C ALA A 48 -28.71 22.04 -0.45
N ALA A 49 -28.60 23.23 0.14
CA ALA A 49 -27.31 23.83 0.43
C ALA A 49 -26.46 22.96 1.38
N VAL A 50 -27.05 22.45 2.47
CA VAL A 50 -26.36 21.56 3.43
C VAL A 50 -25.89 20.26 2.79
N ILE A 51 -26.63 19.73 1.82
CA ILE A 51 -26.24 18.52 1.06
C ILE A 51 -25.16 18.83 0.02
N LEU A 52 -25.24 19.97 -0.66
CA LEU A 52 -24.30 20.34 -1.73
C LEU A 52 -22.95 20.85 -1.21
N LEU A 53 -22.91 21.48 -0.04
CA LEU A 53 -21.68 22.02 0.56
C LEU A 53 -20.58 20.96 0.78
N PRO A 54 -20.85 19.76 1.34
CA PRO A 54 -19.83 18.71 1.44
C PRO A 54 -19.42 18.14 0.09
N LEU A 55 -20.34 18.02 -0.87
CA LEU A 55 -20.01 17.60 -2.24
C LEU A 55 -19.01 18.58 -2.86
N LEU A 56 -19.27 19.88 -2.76
CA LEU A 56 -18.35 20.93 -3.20
C LEU A 56 -16.98 20.82 -2.53
N GLY A 57 -16.94 20.52 -1.22
CA GLY A 57 -15.70 20.29 -0.49
C GLY A 57 -14.88 19.13 -1.05
N VAL A 58 -15.53 17.99 -1.31
CA VAL A 58 -14.87 16.81 -1.90
C VAL A 58 -14.41 17.10 -3.33
N PHE A 59 -15.27 17.68 -4.18
CA PHE A 59 -14.89 18.02 -5.54
C PHE A 59 -13.72 18.99 -5.59
N THR A 60 -13.74 20.04 -4.76
CA THR A 60 -12.63 21.00 -4.65
C THR A 60 -11.35 20.32 -4.17
N TYR A 61 -11.44 19.48 -3.14
CA TYR A 61 -10.29 18.72 -2.63
C TYR A 61 -9.71 17.79 -3.71
N THR A 62 -10.54 17.03 -4.42
CA THR A 62 -10.10 16.13 -5.49
C THR A 62 -9.51 16.90 -6.67
N ILE A 63 -10.04 18.07 -7.03
CA ILE A 63 -9.47 18.89 -8.11
C ILE A 63 -8.10 19.44 -7.71
N ILE A 64 -7.92 19.87 -6.45
CA ILE A 64 -6.66 20.46 -5.97
C ILE A 64 -5.61 19.37 -5.68
N TYR A 65 -5.99 18.26 -5.06
CA TYR A 65 -5.08 17.24 -4.53
C TYR A 65 -5.12 15.90 -5.28
N GLY A 66 -6.00 15.73 -6.27
CA GLY A 66 -6.19 14.45 -6.97
C GLY A 66 -4.99 13.98 -7.78
N GLN A 67 -4.04 14.86 -8.10
CA GLN A 67 -2.86 14.49 -8.87
C GLN A 67 -1.80 13.70 -8.08
N GLU A 68 -1.77 13.78 -6.74
CA GLU A 68 -0.72 13.11 -5.96
C GLU A 68 -0.98 11.61 -5.70
N MET A 69 -2.22 11.13 -5.88
CA MET A 69 -2.56 9.73 -5.57
C MET A 69 -2.24 8.76 -6.71
N GLY A 70 -2.28 9.20 -7.97
CA GLY A 70 -2.03 8.32 -9.12
C GLY A 70 -0.56 7.90 -9.27
N GLU A 71 0.36 8.84 -9.04
CA GLU A 71 1.79 8.63 -9.32
C GLU A 71 2.44 7.63 -8.35
N ARG A 72 2.06 7.69 -7.06
CA ARG A 72 2.62 6.81 -6.02
C ARG A 72 2.12 5.38 -6.16
N THR A 73 0.85 5.19 -6.50
CA THR A 73 0.29 3.85 -6.71
C THR A 73 0.91 3.17 -7.94
N TYR A 74 1.23 3.92 -9.00
CA TYR A 74 1.90 3.37 -10.18
C TYR A 74 3.35 2.95 -9.87
N GLN A 75 4.10 3.79 -9.15
CA GLN A 75 5.48 3.45 -8.75
C GLN A 75 5.55 2.29 -7.76
N GLU A 76 4.60 2.19 -6.82
CA GLU A 76 4.50 1.07 -5.89
C GLU A 76 4.09 -0.24 -6.58
N ALA A 77 3.20 -0.18 -7.58
CA ALA A 77 2.83 -1.33 -8.40
C ALA A 77 4.05 -1.86 -9.19
N GLN A 78 4.80 -0.98 -9.87
CA GLN A 78 6.02 -1.37 -10.57
C GLN A 78 7.10 -1.95 -9.63
N ARG A 79 7.22 -1.41 -8.42
CA ARG A 79 8.16 -1.93 -7.43
C ARG A 79 7.76 -3.32 -6.92
N ARG A 80 6.46 -3.60 -6.80
CA ARG A 80 5.95 -4.93 -6.44
C ARG A 80 6.15 -5.95 -7.56
N GLU A 81 5.97 -5.56 -8.82
CA GLU A 81 6.20 -6.43 -9.97
C GLU A 81 7.68 -6.81 -10.12
N SER A 82 8.59 -5.84 -9.96
CA SER A 82 10.04 -6.12 -10.05
C SER A 82 10.54 -7.05 -8.93
N LEU A 83 9.97 -6.96 -7.73
CA LEU A 83 10.27 -7.90 -6.64
C LEU A 83 9.74 -9.31 -6.92
N GLN A 84 8.58 -9.47 -7.56
CA GLN A 84 8.05 -10.80 -7.92
C GLN A 84 8.83 -11.46 -9.07
N GLN A 85 9.30 -10.68 -10.04
CA GLN A 85 10.11 -11.19 -11.15
C GLN A 85 11.50 -11.66 -10.70
N GLY A 86 12.10 -11.01 -9.70
CA GLY A 86 13.38 -11.44 -9.10
C GLY A 86 13.31 -12.79 -8.37
N PHE A 87 12.13 -13.18 -7.88
CA PHE A 87 11.88 -14.47 -7.22
C PHE A 87 11.18 -15.50 -8.13
N GLY A 88 11.28 -15.34 -9.45
CA GLY A 88 10.75 -16.29 -10.42
C GLY A 88 11.51 -17.63 -10.47
N PRO A 89 11.02 -18.61 -11.24
CA PRO A 89 11.61 -19.96 -11.38
C PRO A 89 13.11 -19.96 -11.70
N SER A 90 13.60 -18.89 -12.34
CA SER A 90 15.00 -18.68 -12.69
C SER A 90 15.93 -18.57 -11.49
N ALA A 91 15.52 -17.90 -10.40
CA ALA A 91 16.31 -17.79 -9.17
C ALA A 91 16.38 -19.13 -8.42
N VAL A 92 15.26 -19.87 -8.41
CA VAL A 92 15.20 -21.23 -7.84
C VAL A 92 16.04 -22.20 -8.67
N ARG A 93 16.01 -22.10 -10.00
CA ARG A 93 16.79 -22.95 -10.92
C ARG A 93 18.28 -22.67 -10.86
N ALA A 94 18.68 -21.40 -10.74
CA ALA A 94 20.08 -21.03 -10.52
C ALA A 94 20.60 -21.62 -9.20
N THR A 95 19.83 -21.50 -8.12
CA THR A 95 20.19 -22.07 -6.81
C THR A 95 20.30 -23.60 -6.84
N GLN A 96 19.42 -24.28 -7.59
CA GLN A 96 19.50 -25.75 -7.78
C GLN A 96 20.75 -26.16 -8.57
N GLY A 97 21.09 -25.45 -9.65
CA GLY A 97 22.30 -25.73 -10.43
C GLY A 97 23.59 -25.57 -9.61
N THR A 98 23.69 -24.50 -8.82
CA THR A 98 24.82 -24.27 -7.89
C THR A 98 24.94 -25.40 -6.84
N ALA A 99 23.81 -25.92 -6.34
CA ALA A 99 23.81 -27.02 -5.38
C ALA A 99 24.24 -28.36 -6.00
N GLU A 100 23.83 -28.64 -7.24
CA GLU A 100 24.25 -29.84 -7.98
C GLU A 100 25.75 -29.85 -8.30
N GLU A 101 26.32 -28.69 -8.68
CA GLU A 101 27.75 -28.56 -8.95
C GLU A 101 28.62 -28.75 -7.69
N LEU A 102 28.18 -28.23 -6.54
CA LEU A 102 28.85 -28.46 -5.26
C LEU A 102 28.77 -29.93 -4.82
N ALA A 103 27.65 -30.61 -5.08
CA ALA A 103 27.50 -32.03 -4.79
C ALA A 103 28.47 -32.89 -5.63
N LYS A 104 28.62 -32.56 -6.92
CA LYS A 104 29.57 -33.26 -7.82
C LYS A 104 31.03 -33.06 -7.40
N LEU A 105 31.41 -31.85 -6.98
CA LEU A 105 32.74 -31.57 -6.42
C LEU A 105 33.01 -32.35 -5.13
N ALA A 106 32.01 -32.49 -4.25
CA ALA A 106 32.16 -33.26 -3.03
C ALA A 106 32.34 -34.76 -3.31
N ASP A 107 31.72 -35.28 -4.36
CA ASP A 107 31.84 -36.68 -4.75
C ASP A 107 33.21 -37.00 -5.36
N LEU A 108 33.73 -36.13 -6.23
CA LEU A 108 35.10 -36.24 -6.78
C LEU A 108 36.17 -36.24 -5.67
N ARG A 109 35.96 -35.45 -4.61
CA ARG A 109 36.82 -35.47 -3.42
C ARG A 109 36.75 -36.80 -2.68
N ARG A 110 35.56 -37.38 -2.52
CA ARG A 110 35.39 -38.68 -1.83
C ARG A 110 36.02 -39.83 -2.62
N GLN A 111 35.99 -39.76 -3.94
CA GLN A 111 36.62 -40.73 -4.83
C GLN A 111 38.16 -40.60 -4.85
N GLY A 112 38.69 -39.49 -4.31
CA GLY A 112 40.13 -39.23 -4.21
C GLY A 112 40.73 -38.62 -5.48
N ASP A 113 39.90 -38.21 -6.44
CA ASP A 113 40.32 -37.66 -7.73
C ASP A 113 40.84 -36.22 -7.63
N ILE A 114 40.50 -35.51 -6.55
CA ILE A 114 40.92 -34.12 -6.30
C ILE A 114 41.45 -33.96 -4.87
N SER A 115 42.46 -33.11 -4.71
CA SER A 115 43.03 -32.77 -3.41
C SER A 115 42.18 -31.73 -2.65
N GLU A 116 42.40 -31.62 -1.34
CA GLU A 116 41.70 -30.65 -0.47
C GLU A 116 41.81 -29.20 -0.98
N ALA A 117 43.01 -28.84 -1.46
CA ALA A 117 43.30 -27.51 -1.98
C ALA A 117 42.52 -27.20 -3.27
N GLU A 118 42.28 -28.22 -4.10
CA GLU A 118 41.54 -28.09 -5.36
C GLU A 118 40.03 -28.02 -5.12
N PHE A 119 39.51 -28.78 -4.14
CA PHE A 119 38.12 -28.71 -3.71
C PHE A 119 37.76 -27.32 -3.17
N GLU A 120 38.60 -26.74 -2.30
CA GLU A 120 38.36 -25.41 -1.74
C GLU A 120 38.42 -24.30 -2.81
N GLN A 121 39.27 -24.44 -3.83
CA GLN A 121 39.27 -23.52 -4.97
C GLN A 121 37.99 -23.65 -5.82
N GLY A 122 37.52 -24.87 -6.07
CA GLY A 122 36.27 -25.12 -6.81
C GLY A 122 35.05 -24.53 -6.10
N LYS A 123 34.93 -24.74 -4.79
CA LYS A 123 33.85 -24.18 -3.97
C LYS A 123 33.81 -22.65 -4.00
N ARG A 124 34.97 -21.99 -3.97
CA ARG A 124 35.06 -20.52 -4.05
C ARG A 124 34.58 -19.99 -5.40
N ARG A 125 34.87 -20.68 -6.50
CA ARG A 125 34.43 -20.27 -7.84
C ARG A 125 32.92 -20.40 -8.04
N ILE A 126 32.27 -21.37 -7.39
CA ILE A 126 30.82 -21.61 -7.53
C ILE A 126 30.00 -20.68 -6.63
N LEU A 127 30.57 -20.21 -5.52
CA LEU A 127 29.90 -19.32 -4.56
C LEU A 127 30.18 -17.82 -4.82
N THR A 128 30.96 -17.47 -5.85
CA THR A 128 31.24 -16.09 -6.27
C THR A 128 30.36 -15.74 -7.46
#